data_AF-A0A8D5ZJP6-F1
#
_entry.id   AF-A0A8D5ZJP6-F1
#
_cell.length_a   1.000
_cell.length_b   1.000
_cell.length_c   1.000
_cell.angle_alpha   90.00
_cell.angle_beta   90.00
_cell.angle_gamma   90.00
#
_symmetry.space_group_name_H-M   'P 1'
#
loop_
_entity.id
_entity.type
_entity.pdbx_description
1 polymer ?
#
loop_
_entity_poly.entity_id
_entity_poly.type
_entity_poly.pdbx_seq_one_letter_code
_entity_poly.pdbx_strand_id
1 'polypeptide(L)'
;MSKGIYFVKNGNRVTVITGNYTAEFEGDTVKGFMDFQGLKVEFEGKISSLPSNVEEANEAIKSLFLTPPSRVKLGSVVEAENDKVKVRAWGIIINDVRSLFNKLSEMKVFPVDINKISDYYDLPPKRVKVLLKDSPLEIDEKAQKDFMHRYGSQLPRIEEIGEFKVILDVDKNFGIARLFYDNYLIYSVKVSLSTLAHYLKLSPEELTEELLYSLEALVNLAGKASGSLLPGVVEVYNEGKVKITSSNETAELPINDINKLNEYVDELRKKFILSTHRSPQR
;
A
#
# COMPACT_ATOMS: atom_id res chain seq x y z
N MET A 1 1.67 -23.08 21.40
CA MET A 1 1.86 -22.04 20.36
C MET A 1 0.93 -22.36 19.20
N SER A 2 -0.03 -21.49 18.91
CA SER A 2 -0.83 -21.56 17.70
C SER A 2 0.09 -21.39 16.49
N LYS A 3 0.00 -22.30 15.51
CA LYS A 3 0.80 -22.22 14.29
C LYS A 3 0.51 -20.89 13.59
N GLY A 4 1.56 -20.10 13.31
CA GLY A 4 1.44 -18.87 12.53
C GLY A 4 1.12 -17.61 13.34
N ILE A 5 1.21 -17.63 14.67
CA ILE A 5 1.17 -16.42 15.50
C ILE A 5 2.52 -16.29 16.21
N TYR A 6 3.15 -15.12 16.10
CA TYR A 6 4.51 -14.91 16.61
C TYR A 6 4.50 -13.87 17.70
N PHE A 7 5.11 -14.22 18.84
CA PHE A 7 5.30 -13.34 19.98
C PHE A 7 6.80 -13.30 20.28
N VAL A 8 7.44 -12.19 19.95
CA VAL A 8 8.89 -12.01 20.04
C VAL A 8 9.18 -11.00 21.16
N LYS A 9 9.87 -11.44 22.20
CA LYS A 9 10.27 -10.58 23.32
C LYS A 9 11.78 -10.33 23.25
N ASN A 10 12.17 -9.06 23.25
CA ASN A 10 13.56 -8.63 23.30
C ASN A 10 13.71 -7.50 24.33
N GLY A 11 14.19 -7.83 25.53
CA GLY A 11 14.30 -6.88 26.63
C GLY A 11 12.95 -6.27 27.04
N ASN A 12 12.84 -4.95 26.94
CA ASN A 12 11.64 -4.15 27.23
C ASN A 12 10.71 -3.98 26.01
N ARG A 13 10.96 -4.70 24.92
CA ARG A 13 10.18 -4.64 23.68
C ARG A 13 9.52 -5.99 23.41
N VAL A 14 8.26 -5.93 22.99
CA VAL A 14 7.47 -7.08 22.56
C VAL A 14 6.93 -6.80 21.18
N THR A 15 7.16 -7.69 20.23
CA THR A 15 6.54 -7.62 18.90
C THR A 15 5.61 -8.81 18.70
N VAL A 16 4.38 -8.52 18.29
CA VAL A 16 3.36 -9.51 17.99
C VAL A 16 3.03 -9.45 16.51
N ILE A 17 3.13 -10.59 15.82
CA ILE A 17 2.81 -10.72 14.41
C ILE A 17 1.69 -11.76 14.25
N THR A 18 0.61 -11.32 13.62
CA THR A 18 -0.60 -12.10 13.34
C THR A 18 -0.96 -11.93 11.86
N GLY A 19 -1.99 -12.64 11.39
CA GLY A 19 -2.48 -12.50 10.03
C GLY A 19 -3.20 -11.18 9.74
N ASN A 20 -3.67 -10.48 10.77
CA ASN A 20 -4.43 -9.23 10.64
C ASN A 20 -3.70 -8.00 11.18
N TYR A 21 -2.68 -8.17 12.02
CA TYR A 21 -1.86 -7.06 12.49
C TYR A 21 -0.42 -7.46 12.84
N THR A 22 0.46 -6.46 12.78
CA THR A 22 1.77 -6.44 13.43
C THR A 22 1.78 -5.30 14.43
N ALA A 23 2.20 -5.57 15.68
CA ALA A 23 2.25 -4.57 16.74
C ALA A 23 3.54 -4.70 17.54
N GLU A 24 4.09 -3.55 17.90
CA GLU A 24 5.32 -3.39 18.65
C GLU A 24 5.04 -2.58 19.90
N PHE A 25 5.28 -3.19 21.05
CA PHE A 25 5.11 -2.63 22.37
C PHE A 25 6.49 -2.31 22.94
N GLU A 26 6.66 -1.07 23.40
CA GLU A 26 7.88 -0.61 24.06
C GLU A 26 7.50 0.33 25.21
N GLY A 27 7.82 -0.06 26.44
CA GLY A 27 7.41 0.67 27.63
C GLY A 27 5.88 0.78 27.75
N ASP A 28 5.37 2.02 27.75
CA ASP A 28 3.95 2.37 27.82
C ASP A 28 3.36 2.73 26.45
N THR A 29 4.05 2.40 25.36
CA THR A 29 3.61 2.71 24.00
C THR A 29 3.45 1.45 23.15
N VAL A 30 2.55 1.52 22.18
CA VAL A 30 2.40 0.53 21.12
C VAL A 30 2.27 1.21 19.77
N LYS A 31 2.99 0.69 18.78
CA LYS A 31 2.84 1.06 17.37
C LYS A 31 2.45 -0.18 16.60
N GLY A 32 1.57 -0.04 15.62
CA GLY A 32 1.20 -1.20 14.82
C GLY A 32 0.57 -0.86 13.50
N PHE A 33 0.46 -1.91 12.70
CA PHE A 33 -0.15 -1.92 11.40
C PHE A 33 -1.17 -3.06 11.34
N MET A 34 -2.37 -2.78 10.84
CA MET A 34 -3.41 -3.77 10.60
C MET A 34 -3.78 -3.79 9.13
N ASP A 35 -4.04 -4.99 8.60
CA ASP A 35 -4.53 -5.20 7.25
C ASP A 35 -5.60 -6.31 7.26
N PHE A 36 -6.85 -5.92 7.06
CA PHE A 36 -7.96 -6.86 6.96
C PHE A 36 -9.04 -6.35 6.01
N GLN A 37 -9.48 -7.22 5.09
CA GLN A 37 -10.58 -6.96 4.15
C GLN A 37 -10.41 -5.66 3.33
N GLY A 38 -9.18 -5.36 2.89
CA GLY A 38 -8.87 -4.16 2.12
C GLY A 38 -8.71 -2.89 2.95
N LEU A 39 -9.02 -2.91 4.25
CA LEU A 39 -8.72 -1.82 5.17
C LEU A 39 -7.32 -1.98 5.74
N LYS A 40 -6.51 -0.93 5.62
CA LYS A 40 -5.18 -0.78 6.20
C LYS A 40 -5.20 0.30 7.26
N VAL A 41 -4.58 0.03 8.40
CA VAL A 41 -4.59 0.92 9.56
C VAL A 41 -3.22 0.97 10.20
N GLU A 42 -2.58 2.13 10.22
CA GLU A 42 -1.46 2.42 11.12
C GLU A 42 -2.00 3.01 12.42
N PHE A 43 -1.45 2.60 13.55
CA PHE A 43 -1.82 3.16 14.84
C PHE A 43 -0.60 3.34 15.75
N GLU A 44 -0.68 4.36 16.59
CA GLU A 44 0.23 4.61 17.70
C GLU A 44 -0.60 4.92 18.93
N GLY A 45 -0.43 4.14 20.00
CA GLY A 45 -1.23 4.26 21.20
C GLY A 45 -0.47 4.06 22.50
N LYS A 46 -1.15 4.36 23.59
CA LYS A 46 -0.64 4.25 24.96
C LYS A 46 -1.24 3.03 25.64
N ILE A 47 -0.38 2.22 26.25
CA ILE A 47 -0.73 1.02 27.01
C ILE A 47 -0.28 1.17 28.46
N SER A 48 -0.93 0.45 29.37
CA SER A 48 -0.60 0.49 30.79
C SER A 48 0.62 -0.37 31.17
N SER A 49 0.88 -1.43 30.40
CA SER A 49 1.95 -2.40 30.69
C SER A 49 2.27 -3.24 29.46
N LEU A 50 3.51 -3.73 29.39
CA LEU A 50 3.92 -4.67 28.34
C LEU A 50 3.15 -5.98 28.44
N PRO A 51 2.58 -6.47 27.33
CA PRO A 51 1.85 -7.74 27.34
C PRO A 51 2.82 -8.91 27.58
N SER A 52 2.35 -9.94 28.27
CA SER A 52 3.10 -11.17 28.53
C SER A 52 2.82 -12.28 27.50
N ASN A 53 1.72 -12.15 26.75
CA ASN A 53 1.27 -13.10 25.73
C ASN A 53 0.45 -12.41 24.63
N VAL A 54 0.03 -13.17 23.62
CA VAL A 54 -0.68 -12.66 22.44
C VAL A 54 -2.08 -12.16 22.82
N GLU A 55 -2.77 -12.87 23.71
CA GLU A 55 -4.11 -12.54 24.15
C GLU A 55 -4.12 -11.18 24.87
N GLU A 56 -3.19 -10.96 25.80
CA GLU A 56 -2.98 -9.68 26.47
C GLU A 56 -2.63 -8.56 25.49
N ALA A 57 -1.75 -8.84 24.52
CA ALA A 57 -1.41 -7.87 23.47
C ALA A 57 -2.64 -7.47 22.65
N ASN A 58 -3.46 -8.44 22.27
CA ASN A 58 -4.67 -8.23 21.50
C ASN A 58 -5.70 -7.40 22.27
N GLU A 59 -5.93 -7.72 23.55
CA GLU A 59 -6.85 -6.95 24.40
C GLU A 59 -6.33 -5.54 24.68
N ALA A 60 -5.01 -5.37 24.88
CA ALA A 60 -4.40 -4.06 25.01
C ALA A 60 -4.65 -3.19 23.77
N ILE A 61 -4.46 -3.74 22.57
CA ILE A 61 -4.71 -3.02 21.32
C ILE A 61 -6.20 -2.70 21.16
N LYS A 62 -7.12 -3.65 21.37
CA LYS A 62 -8.57 -3.40 21.29
C LYS A 62 -9.00 -2.27 22.21
N SER A 63 -8.45 -2.23 23.42
CA SER A 63 -8.79 -1.23 24.43
C SER A 63 -8.48 0.21 24.01
N LEU A 64 -7.57 0.39 23.05
CA LEU A 64 -7.24 1.69 22.46
C LEU A 64 -8.43 2.29 21.69
N PHE A 65 -9.26 1.44 21.10
CA PHE A 65 -10.32 1.85 20.16
C PHE A 65 -11.72 1.87 20.80
N LEU A 66 -11.85 1.54 22.09
CA LEU A 66 -13.13 1.59 22.81
C LEU A 66 -13.68 3.01 22.97
N THR A 67 -12.79 4.00 23.09
CA THR A 67 -13.19 5.40 23.14
C THR A 67 -13.40 5.91 21.71
N PRO A 68 -14.53 6.56 21.39
CA PRO A 68 -14.74 7.14 20.08
C PRO A 68 -13.70 8.23 19.77
N PRO A 69 -13.41 8.49 18.48
CA PRO A 69 -12.45 9.51 18.09
C PRO A 69 -12.92 10.91 18.52
N SER A 70 -11.99 11.70 19.03
CA SER A 70 -12.18 13.09 19.45
C SER A 70 -11.80 14.10 18.36
N ARG A 71 -10.86 13.73 17.48
CA ARG A 71 -10.50 14.50 16.28
C ARG A 71 -10.45 13.58 15.07
N VAL A 72 -10.91 14.09 13.93
CA VAL A 72 -10.98 13.36 12.67
C VAL A 72 -10.61 14.31 11.52
N LYS A 73 -9.76 13.82 10.63
CA LYS A 73 -9.44 14.44 9.34
C LYS A 73 -9.73 13.43 8.24
N LEU A 74 -10.62 13.79 7.34
CA LEU A 74 -10.99 12.97 6.19
C LEU A 74 -10.07 13.29 5.01
N GLY A 75 -9.76 12.27 4.22
CA GLY A 75 -8.88 12.34 3.05
C GLY A 75 -8.66 10.94 2.46
N SER A 76 -7.71 10.79 1.55
CA SER A 76 -7.26 9.52 0.96
C SER A 76 -6.67 8.60 2.03
N VAL A 77 -6.18 9.21 3.12
CA VAL A 77 -5.90 8.60 4.41
C VAL A 77 -6.78 9.31 5.44
N VAL A 78 -7.59 8.55 6.17
CA VAL A 78 -8.37 9.05 7.30
C VAL A 78 -7.49 9.08 8.52
N GLU A 79 -7.30 10.26 9.10
CA GLU A 79 -6.57 10.43 10.35
C GLU A 79 -7.58 10.64 11.49
N ALA A 80 -7.42 9.91 12.59
CA ALA A 80 -8.31 10.02 13.74
C ALA A 80 -7.56 9.81 15.04
N GLU A 81 -7.96 10.52 16.11
CA GLU A 81 -7.35 10.35 17.42
C GLU A 81 -8.34 10.43 18.58
N ASN A 82 -8.07 9.65 19.62
CA ASN A 82 -8.68 9.78 20.95
C ASN A 82 -7.59 10.00 22.01
N ASP A 83 -7.93 9.86 23.29
CA ASP A 83 -7.01 10.03 24.43
C ASP A 83 -5.88 8.99 24.49
N LYS A 84 -6.07 7.83 23.85
CA LYS A 84 -5.17 6.68 23.89
C LYS A 84 -4.46 6.38 22.58
N VAL A 85 -5.04 6.72 21.43
CA VAL A 85 -4.53 6.27 20.12
C VAL A 85 -4.69 7.32 19.04
N LYS A 86 -3.70 7.36 18.16
CA LYS A 86 -3.72 8.05 16.87
C LYS A 86 -3.72 7.00 15.77
N VAL A 87 -4.51 7.24 14.75
CA VAL A 87 -4.81 6.28 13.69
C VAL A 87 -4.71 6.94 12.33
N ARG A 88 -4.16 6.22 11.36
CA ARG A 88 -4.19 6.55 9.94
C ARG A 88 -4.75 5.35 9.18
N ALA A 89 -5.85 5.51 8.46
CA ALA A 89 -6.58 4.40 7.83
C ALA A 89 -6.91 4.65 6.35
N TRP A 90 -6.80 3.61 5.51
CA TRP A 90 -7.03 3.67 4.06
C TRP A 90 -7.37 2.31 3.44
N GLY A 91 -7.74 2.28 2.16
CA GLY A 91 -7.94 1.08 1.33
C GLY A 91 -9.40 0.67 1.07
N ILE A 92 -10.37 1.16 1.86
CA ILE A 92 -11.81 1.08 1.57
C ILE A 92 -12.52 2.39 1.95
N ILE A 93 -13.77 2.54 1.52
CA ILE A 93 -14.61 3.69 1.88
C ILE A 93 -14.88 3.67 3.39
N ILE A 94 -14.35 4.65 4.11
CA ILE A 94 -14.62 4.86 5.54
C ILE A 94 -15.75 5.88 5.65
N ASN A 95 -16.99 5.41 5.53
CA ASN A 95 -18.18 6.25 5.65
C ASN A 95 -18.40 6.78 7.08
N ASP A 96 -17.97 6.02 8.08
CA ASP A 96 -18.13 6.35 9.50
C ASP A 96 -16.89 5.94 10.29
N VAL A 97 -16.18 6.93 10.84
CA VAL A 97 -14.98 6.73 11.65
C VAL A 97 -15.30 6.12 13.02
N ARG A 98 -16.53 6.27 13.53
CA ARG A 98 -16.95 5.55 14.75
C ARG A 98 -17.07 4.06 14.47
N SER A 99 -17.70 3.69 13.36
CA SER A 99 -17.75 2.31 12.89
C SER A 99 -16.36 1.71 12.66
N LEU A 100 -15.39 2.50 12.17
CA LEU A 100 -13.99 2.09 12.09
C LEU A 100 -13.43 1.72 13.48
N PHE A 101 -13.58 2.60 14.48
CA PHE A 101 -13.10 2.33 15.85
C PHE A 101 -13.79 1.11 16.47
N ASN A 102 -15.11 0.96 16.30
CA ASN A 102 -15.84 -0.23 16.74
C ASN A 102 -15.27 -1.50 16.11
N LYS A 103 -15.04 -1.50 14.79
CA LYS A 103 -14.46 -2.66 14.07
C LYS A 103 -13.07 -3.00 14.58
N LEU A 104 -12.23 -2.01 14.88
CA LEU A 104 -10.89 -2.21 15.44
C LEU A 104 -10.94 -2.74 16.88
N SER A 105 -11.95 -2.33 17.67
CA SER A 105 -12.14 -2.82 19.04
C SER A 105 -12.62 -4.28 19.11
N GLU A 106 -13.18 -4.81 18.03
CA GLU A 106 -13.70 -6.20 17.94
C GLU A 106 -12.77 -7.16 17.20
N MET A 107 -11.54 -6.73 16.90
CA MET A 107 -10.62 -7.51 16.07
C MET A 107 -10.30 -8.90 16.68
N LYS A 108 -10.25 -9.92 15.83
CA LYS A 108 -9.88 -11.28 16.22
C LYS A 108 -8.46 -11.58 15.78
N VAL A 109 -7.75 -12.42 16.54
CA VAL A 109 -6.42 -12.87 16.16
C VAL A 109 -6.55 -13.98 15.13
N PHE A 110 -5.91 -13.80 13.98
CA PHE A 110 -5.76 -14.84 12.96
C PHE A 110 -4.29 -15.23 12.81
N PRO A 111 -3.98 -16.49 12.45
CA PRO A 111 -2.61 -16.84 12.09
C PRO A 111 -2.21 -16.14 10.79
N VAL A 112 -0.91 -15.90 10.64
CA VAL A 112 -0.28 -15.37 9.43
C VAL A 112 -0.62 -16.26 8.23
N ASP A 113 -1.12 -15.62 7.17
CA ASP A 113 -1.36 -16.26 5.89
C ASP A 113 -0.06 -16.34 5.08
N ILE A 114 0.49 -17.55 5.01
CA ILE A 114 1.73 -17.85 4.30
C ILE A 114 1.59 -17.61 2.80
N ASN A 115 0.42 -17.87 2.22
CA ASN A 115 0.19 -17.67 0.79
C ASN A 115 0.15 -16.17 0.49
N LYS A 116 -0.55 -15.37 1.31
CA LYS A 116 -0.56 -13.91 1.16
C LYS A 116 0.87 -13.32 1.16
N ILE A 117 1.72 -13.77 2.08
CA ILE A 117 3.13 -13.31 2.15
C ILE A 117 3.95 -13.82 0.97
N SER A 118 3.77 -15.09 0.59
CA SER A 118 4.38 -15.69 -0.60
C SER A 118 4.07 -14.86 -1.85
N ASP A 119 2.80 -14.53 -2.05
CA ASP A 119 2.31 -13.79 -3.19
C ASP A 119 2.76 -12.33 -3.16
N TYR A 120 2.89 -11.70 -1.98
CA TYR A 120 3.37 -10.33 -1.87
C TYR A 120 4.87 -10.20 -2.20
N TYR A 121 5.69 -11.13 -1.69
CA TYR A 121 7.15 -11.09 -1.83
C TYR A 121 7.71 -11.92 -2.99
N ASP A 122 6.87 -12.62 -3.75
CA ASP A 122 7.28 -13.59 -4.77
C ASP A 122 8.27 -14.63 -4.20
N LEU A 123 7.94 -15.19 -3.04
CA LEU A 123 8.74 -16.21 -2.35
C LEU A 123 7.98 -17.53 -2.27
N PRO A 124 8.62 -18.69 -2.49
CA PRO A 124 7.95 -19.97 -2.31
C PRO A 124 7.36 -20.13 -0.89
N PRO A 125 6.13 -20.67 -0.72
CA PRO A 125 5.51 -20.84 0.60
C PRO A 125 6.35 -21.60 1.63
N LYS A 126 7.17 -22.56 1.16
CA LYS A 126 8.12 -23.29 2.02
C LYS A 126 9.19 -22.37 2.61
N ARG A 127 9.70 -21.42 1.82
CA ARG A 127 10.71 -20.45 2.26
C ARG A 127 10.11 -19.44 3.23
N VAL A 128 8.90 -18.96 2.96
CA VAL A 128 8.15 -18.09 3.88
C VAL A 128 7.97 -18.75 5.25
N LYS A 129 7.58 -20.03 5.29
CA LYS A 129 7.45 -20.80 6.54
C LYS A 129 8.75 -20.85 7.35
N VAL A 130 9.89 -21.04 6.68
CA VAL A 130 11.21 -21.08 7.32
C VAL A 130 11.57 -19.69 7.87
N LEU A 131 11.43 -18.64 7.05
CA LEU A 131 11.72 -17.27 7.45
C LEU A 131 10.90 -16.81 8.66
N LEU A 132 9.59 -17.09 8.66
CA LEU A 132 8.73 -16.74 9.79
C LEU A 132 9.06 -17.53 11.06
N LYS A 133 9.53 -18.77 10.93
CA LYS A 133 9.94 -19.58 12.08
C LYS A 133 11.26 -19.08 12.69
N ASP A 134 12.22 -18.74 11.84
CA ASP A 134 13.59 -18.46 12.28
C ASP A 134 13.81 -16.98 12.62
N SER A 135 13.19 -16.06 11.87
CA SER A 135 13.40 -14.62 12.01
C SER A 135 12.18 -13.82 11.50
N PRO A 136 11.03 -13.88 12.19
CA PRO A 136 9.78 -13.28 11.70
C PRO A 136 9.87 -11.74 11.55
N LEU A 137 10.78 -11.07 12.26
CA LEU A 137 11.01 -9.62 12.15
C LEU A 137 11.84 -9.22 10.92
N GLU A 138 12.53 -10.16 10.28
CA GLU A 138 13.46 -9.90 9.19
C GLU A 138 12.90 -10.33 7.82
N ILE A 139 11.59 -10.65 7.76
CA ILE A 139 11.01 -11.21 6.54
C ILE A 139 11.10 -10.25 5.35
N ASP A 140 10.81 -8.97 5.60
CA ASP A 140 10.87 -7.91 4.59
C ASP A 140 12.29 -7.75 4.03
N GLU A 141 13.29 -7.63 4.90
CA GLU A 141 14.70 -7.47 4.52
C GLU A 141 15.19 -8.69 3.73
N LYS A 142 14.87 -9.91 4.21
CA LYS A 142 15.28 -11.15 3.55
C LYS A 142 14.58 -11.33 2.21
N ALA A 143 13.31 -10.93 2.10
CA ALA A 143 12.55 -10.93 0.86
C ALA A 143 13.13 -9.93 -0.15
N GLN A 144 13.41 -8.70 0.28
CA GLN A 144 14.02 -7.68 -0.56
C GLN A 144 15.41 -8.13 -1.06
N LYS A 145 16.25 -8.66 -0.18
CA LYS A 145 17.58 -9.18 -0.56
C LYS A 145 17.48 -10.29 -1.59
N ASP A 146 16.53 -11.20 -1.43
CA ASP A 146 16.28 -12.26 -2.41
C ASP A 146 15.81 -11.71 -3.76
N PHE A 147 14.90 -10.76 -3.72
CA PHE A 147 14.40 -10.09 -4.92
C PHE A 147 15.52 -9.38 -5.68
N MET A 148 16.35 -8.59 -4.98
CA MET A 148 17.50 -7.89 -5.57
C MET A 148 18.56 -8.86 -6.10
N HIS A 149 18.75 -10.02 -5.47
CA HIS A 149 19.62 -11.06 -6.01
C HIS A 149 19.09 -11.62 -7.34
N ARG A 150 17.77 -11.78 -7.49
CA ARG A 150 17.14 -12.32 -8.72
C ARG A 150 17.01 -11.28 -9.84
N TYR A 151 16.67 -10.04 -9.49
CA TYR A 151 16.23 -9.02 -10.45
C TYR A 151 17.07 -7.74 -10.43
N GLY A 152 17.99 -7.58 -9.49
CA GLY A 152 18.73 -6.33 -9.28
C GLY A 152 19.55 -5.87 -10.50
N SER A 153 20.02 -6.79 -11.34
CA SER A 153 20.73 -6.43 -12.58
C SER A 153 19.82 -5.83 -13.66
N GLN A 154 18.50 -5.92 -13.50
CA GLN A 154 17.50 -5.35 -14.40
C GLN A 154 16.96 -4.01 -13.88
N LEU A 155 17.43 -3.55 -12.71
CA LEU A 155 16.90 -2.37 -12.02
C LEU A 155 17.97 -1.28 -11.87
N PRO A 156 17.60 0.01 -12.06
CA PRO A 156 16.31 0.47 -12.56
C PRO A 156 16.11 0.06 -14.03
N ARG A 157 14.91 -0.41 -14.37
CA ARG A 157 14.53 -0.67 -15.77
C ARG A 157 13.94 0.61 -16.33
N ILE A 158 14.46 1.07 -17.46
CA ILE A 158 13.97 2.27 -18.14
C ILE A 158 13.58 1.87 -19.56
N GLU A 159 12.33 2.14 -19.92
CA GLU A 159 11.77 1.86 -21.24
C GLU A 159 11.17 3.12 -21.83
N GLU A 160 11.33 3.32 -23.14
CA GLU A 160 10.83 4.50 -23.85
C GLU A 160 10.09 4.08 -25.13
N ILE A 161 8.87 4.57 -25.32
CA ILE A 161 8.01 4.31 -26.49
C ILE A 161 7.41 5.63 -26.94
N GLY A 162 7.94 6.20 -28.03
CA GLY A 162 7.50 7.52 -28.50
C GLY A 162 7.70 8.58 -27.43
N GLU A 163 6.61 9.22 -27.01
CA GLU A 163 6.59 10.26 -25.97
C GLU A 163 6.47 9.68 -24.54
N PHE A 164 6.30 8.36 -24.41
CA PHE A 164 6.12 7.67 -23.14
C PHE A 164 7.45 7.15 -22.62
N LYS A 165 7.62 7.23 -21.31
CA LYS A 165 8.75 6.63 -20.59
C LYS A 165 8.27 5.95 -19.33
N VAL A 166 8.72 4.72 -19.11
CA VAL A 166 8.45 3.95 -17.89
C VAL A 166 9.75 3.73 -17.13
N ILE A 167 9.71 3.91 -15.82
CA ILE A 167 10.81 3.55 -14.91
C ILE A 167 10.28 2.56 -13.86
N LEU A 168 10.90 1.39 -13.80
CA LEU A 168 10.72 0.43 -12.72
C LEU A 168 11.93 0.44 -11.80
N ASP A 169 11.67 0.47 -10.49
CA ASP A 169 12.71 0.51 -9.46
C ASP A 169 12.23 -0.16 -8.16
N VAL A 170 13.11 -0.24 -7.16
CA VAL A 170 12.80 -0.73 -5.81
C VAL A 170 13.09 0.36 -4.79
N ASP A 171 12.16 0.58 -3.86
CA ASP A 171 12.38 1.41 -2.68
C ASP A 171 12.00 0.62 -1.43
N LYS A 172 13.00 0.32 -0.60
CA LYS A 172 12.85 -0.52 0.59
C LYS A 172 12.08 -1.81 0.23
N ASN A 173 10.92 -2.01 0.81
CA ASN A 173 10.20 -3.28 0.77
C ASN A 173 9.15 -3.34 -0.35
N PHE A 174 9.12 -2.37 -1.28
CA PHE A 174 8.16 -2.31 -2.37
C PHE A 174 8.82 -1.96 -3.71
N GLY A 175 8.16 -2.35 -4.79
CA GLY A 175 8.50 -1.90 -6.12
C GLY A 175 7.89 -0.54 -6.42
N ILE A 176 8.54 0.23 -7.30
CA ILE A 176 8.02 1.49 -7.81
C ILE A 176 7.87 1.36 -9.33
N ALA A 177 6.74 1.77 -9.87
CA ALA A 177 6.56 2.03 -11.28
C ALA A 177 6.19 3.50 -11.51
N ARG A 178 6.87 4.15 -12.45
CA ARG A 178 6.63 5.55 -12.83
C ARG A 178 6.37 5.63 -14.32
N LEU A 179 5.31 6.32 -14.71
CA LEU A 179 4.95 6.62 -16.10
C LEU A 179 5.11 8.11 -16.35
N PHE A 180 5.86 8.42 -17.40
CA PHE A 180 6.08 9.77 -17.90
C PHE A 180 5.47 9.92 -19.29
N TYR A 181 5.01 11.12 -19.58
CA TYR A 181 4.56 11.56 -20.90
C TYR A 181 5.17 12.93 -21.20
N ASP A 182 5.87 13.10 -22.33
CA ASP A 182 6.61 14.33 -22.68
C ASP A 182 7.56 14.80 -21.56
N ASN A 183 8.24 13.87 -20.89
CA ASN A 183 9.11 14.09 -19.72
C ASN A 183 8.40 14.59 -18.44
N TYR A 184 7.08 14.67 -18.42
CA TYR A 184 6.32 14.94 -17.20
C TYR A 184 5.96 13.61 -16.51
N LEU A 185 6.22 13.50 -15.21
CA LEU A 185 5.75 12.37 -14.41
C LEU A 185 4.22 12.50 -14.27
N ILE A 186 3.48 11.64 -14.96
CA ILE A 186 2.02 11.68 -14.96
C ILE A 186 1.41 10.66 -13.99
N TYR A 187 2.12 9.58 -13.68
CA TYR A 187 1.66 8.54 -12.76
C TYR A 187 2.82 7.85 -12.05
N SER A 188 2.64 7.56 -10.75
CA SER A 188 3.58 6.80 -9.93
C SER A 188 2.81 5.89 -9.00
N VAL A 189 3.27 4.65 -8.86
CA VAL A 189 2.65 3.65 -7.98
C VAL A 189 3.68 2.84 -7.21
N LYS A 190 3.36 2.56 -5.94
CA LYS A 190 4.05 1.57 -5.11
C LYS A 190 3.34 0.23 -5.23
N VAL A 191 4.05 -0.79 -5.68
CA VAL A 191 3.54 -2.14 -5.91
C VAL A 191 4.26 -3.17 -5.06
N SER A 192 3.66 -4.35 -4.90
CA SER A 192 4.33 -5.48 -4.24
C SER A 192 5.56 -5.92 -5.04
N LEU A 193 6.52 -6.61 -4.40
CA LEU A 193 7.69 -7.15 -5.11
C LEU A 193 7.26 -8.18 -6.17
N SER A 194 6.19 -8.93 -5.93
CA SER A 194 5.64 -9.86 -6.93
C SER A 194 5.07 -9.16 -8.15
N THR A 195 4.33 -8.06 -7.96
CA THR A 195 3.86 -7.23 -9.08
C THR A 195 5.04 -6.66 -9.86
N LEU A 196 6.10 -6.21 -9.18
CA LEU A 196 7.31 -5.75 -9.85
C LEU A 196 8.00 -6.87 -10.64
N ALA A 197 8.13 -8.08 -10.07
CA ALA A 197 8.66 -9.25 -10.80
C ALA A 197 7.81 -9.59 -12.03
N HIS A 198 6.49 -9.38 -11.97
CA HIS A 198 5.62 -9.51 -13.13
C HIS A 198 5.90 -8.41 -14.18
N TYR A 199 5.97 -7.15 -13.77
CA TYR A 199 6.28 -6.02 -14.67
C TYR A 199 7.64 -6.15 -15.37
N LEU A 200 8.64 -6.73 -14.70
CA LEU A 200 9.94 -7.03 -15.30
C LEU A 200 9.87 -8.06 -16.44
N LYS A 201 8.79 -8.85 -16.53
CA LYS A 201 8.57 -9.84 -17.60
C LYS A 201 7.77 -9.30 -18.78
N LEU A 202 7.08 -8.17 -18.61
CA LEU A 202 6.25 -7.55 -19.65
C LEU A 202 7.12 -6.90 -20.73
N SER A 203 6.63 -6.92 -21.97
CA SER A 203 7.23 -6.09 -23.03
C SER A 203 7.09 -4.60 -22.67
N PRO A 204 7.93 -3.72 -23.25
CA PRO A 204 7.78 -2.27 -23.07
C PRO A 204 6.35 -1.78 -23.37
N GLU A 205 5.70 -2.33 -24.40
CA GLU A 205 4.34 -1.99 -24.80
C GLU A 205 3.32 -2.41 -23.75
N GLU A 206 3.33 -3.69 -23.36
CA GLU A 206 2.43 -4.24 -22.33
C GLU A 206 2.58 -3.48 -21.01
N LEU A 207 3.81 -3.14 -20.63
CA LEU A 207 4.11 -2.40 -19.41
C LEU A 207 3.54 -0.97 -19.44
N THR A 208 3.72 -0.26 -20.55
CA THR A 208 3.20 1.10 -20.71
C THR A 208 1.67 1.10 -20.70
N GLU A 209 1.07 0.11 -21.36
CA GLU A 209 -0.38 -0.09 -21.39
C GLU A 209 -0.95 -0.39 -19.99
N GLU A 210 -0.32 -1.28 -19.23
CA GLU A 210 -0.72 -1.62 -17.86
C GLU A 210 -0.70 -0.39 -16.92
N LEU A 211 0.30 0.48 -17.05
CA LEU A 211 0.37 1.72 -16.27
C LEU A 211 -0.66 2.76 -16.71
N LEU A 212 -0.98 2.83 -18.01
CA LEU A 212 -2.07 3.67 -18.52
C LEU A 212 -3.43 3.18 -18.00
N TYR A 213 -3.66 1.87 -17.95
CA TYR A 213 -4.87 1.29 -17.35
C TYR A 213 -4.96 1.58 -15.86
N SER A 214 -3.85 1.51 -15.14
CA SER A 214 -3.80 1.84 -13.71
C SER A 214 -4.11 3.33 -13.47
N LEU A 215 -3.56 4.22 -14.30
CA LEU A 215 -3.90 5.65 -14.29
C LEU A 215 -5.39 5.88 -14.57
N GLU A 216 -5.95 5.21 -15.59
CA GLU A 216 -7.38 5.27 -15.93
C GLU A 216 -8.25 4.82 -14.74
N ALA A 217 -7.88 3.73 -14.07
CA ALA A 217 -8.57 3.25 -12.89
C ALA A 217 -8.56 4.27 -11.75
N LEU A 218 -7.41 4.92 -11.50
CA LEU A 218 -7.28 5.97 -10.47
C LEU A 218 -8.13 7.21 -10.82
N VAL A 219 -8.15 7.61 -12.09
CA VAL A 219 -9.00 8.71 -12.59
C VAL A 219 -10.49 8.38 -12.46
N ASN A 220 -10.88 7.15 -12.80
CA ASN A 220 -12.26 6.68 -12.62
C ASN A 220 -12.69 6.66 -11.14
N LEU A 221 -11.78 6.28 -10.23
CA LEU A 221 -12.02 6.37 -8.79
C LEU A 221 -12.20 7.82 -8.34
N ALA A 222 -11.39 8.75 -8.85
CA ALA A 222 -11.54 10.18 -8.59
C ALA A 222 -12.89 10.73 -9.09
N GLY A 223 -13.33 10.34 -10.29
CA GLY A 223 -14.63 10.72 -10.83
C GLY A 223 -15.82 10.21 -10.01
N LYS A 224 -15.70 9.02 -9.42
CA LYS A 224 -16.69 8.51 -8.44
C LYS A 224 -16.66 9.30 -7.13
N ALA A 225 -15.50 9.80 -6.73
CA ALA A 225 -15.32 10.59 -5.50
C ALA A 225 -15.79 12.05 -5.64
N SER A 226 -15.83 12.63 -6.85
CA SER A 226 -16.25 14.03 -7.06
C SER A 226 -17.73 14.32 -6.76
N GLY A 227 -18.57 13.30 -6.55
CA GLY A 227 -19.97 13.46 -6.11
C GLY A 227 -20.22 13.28 -4.60
N SER A 228 -19.26 12.69 -3.89
CA SER A 228 -19.28 12.45 -2.45
C SER A 228 -17.86 12.05 -2.08
N LEU A 229 -17.19 12.84 -1.22
CA LEU A 229 -15.85 12.53 -0.74
C LEU A 229 -15.79 11.02 -0.37
N LEU A 230 -14.82 10.26 -0.90
CA LEU A 230 -14.61 8.85 -0.55
C LEU A 230 -13.40 8.72 0.39
N PRO A 231 -13.55 9.05 1.70
CA PRO A 231 -12.46 8.94 2.65
C PRO A 231 -11.84 7.54 2.64
N GLY A 232 -10.51 7.50 2.72
CA GLY A 232 -9.72 6.28 2.73
C GLY A 232 -9.42 5.70 1.35
N VAL A 233 -9.85 6.34 0.25
CA VAL A 233 -9.64 5.80 -1.11
C VAL A 233 -8.77 6.73 -1.96
N VAL A 234 -9.24 7.94 -2.25
CA VAL A 234 -8.53 8.92 -3.10
C VAL A 234 -8.82 10.36 -2.67
N GLU A 235 -7.89 11.27 -2.97
CA GLU A 235 -8.05 12.72 -2.89
C GLU A 235 -7.75 13.36 -4.24
N VAL A 236 -8.47 14.44 -4.55
CA VAL A 236 -8.29 15.21 -5.78
C VAL A 236 -8.01 16.66 -5.41
N TYR A 237 -6.91 17.19 -5.93
CA TYR A 237 -6.50 18.57 -5.76
C TYR A 237 -6.38 19.23 -7.13
N ASN A 238 -6.68 20.54 -7.20
CA ASN A 238 -6.52 21.33 -8.41
C ASN A 238 -5.82 22.64 -8.08
N GLU A 239 -4.51 22.69 -8.32
CA GLU A 239 -3.64 23.85 -8.03
C GLU A 239 -2.92 24.29 -9.31
N GLY A 240 -3.68 24.43 -10.41
CA GLY A 240 -3.13 24.69 -11.75
C GLY A 240 -2.74 23.43 -12.53
N LYS A 241 -2.66 22.30 -11.83
CA LYS A 241 -2.69 20.94 -12.36
C LYS A 241 -3.61 20.07 -11.50
N VAL A 242 -4.23 19.07 -12.08
CA VAL A 242 -5.01 18.09 -11.33
C VAL A 242 -4.08 17.04 -10.76
N LYS A 243 -4.12 16.89 -9.43
CA LYS A 243 -3.38 15.86 -8.70
C LYS A 243 -4.36 14.92 -8.03
N ILE A 244 -4.20 13.62 -8.28
CA ILE A 244 -4.98 12.56 -7.63
C ILE A 244 -4.02 11.73 -6.77
N THR A 245 -4.35 11.56 -5.50
CA THR A 245 -3.52 10.78 -4.58
C THR A 245 -4.32 9.67 -3.93
N SER A 246 -3.76 8.47 -3.91
CA SER A 246 -4.17 7.37 -3.04
C SER A 246 -3.01 7.05 -2.08
N SER A 247 -3.22 6.10 -1.16
CA SER A 247 -2.15 5.64 -0.26
C SER A 247 -0.89 5.13 -0.97
N ASN A 248 -1.04 4.57 -2.17
CA ASN A 248 0.03 3.91 -2.92
C ASN A 248 0.30 4.56 -4.27
N GLU A 249 -0.59 5.43 -4.75
CA GLU A 249 -0.56 5.97 -6.10
C GLU A 249 -0.64 7.48 -6.09
N THR A 250 -0.02 8.09 -7.10
CA THR A 250 -0.17 9.52 -7.36
C THR A 250 -0.19 9.73 -8.87
N ALA A 251 -1.20 10.46 -9.33
CA ALA A 251 -1.25 11.01 -10.68
C ALA A 251 -1.15 12.54 -10.59
N GLU A 252 -0.29 13.12 -11.41
CA GLU A 252 -0.19 14.58 -11.59
C GLU A 252 -0.36 14.88 -13.07
N LEU A 253 -1.55 15.33 -13.45
CA LEU A 253 -1.94 15.49 -14.83
C LEU A 253 -1.89 16.99 -15.20
N PRO A 254 -1.24 17.37 -16.31
CA PRO A 254 -1.06 18.76 -16.72
C PRO A 254 -2.35 19.37 -17.32
N ILE A 255 -3.47 19.17 -16.64
CA ILE A 255 -4.77 19.75 -16.95
C ILE A 255 -5.29 20.51 -15.73
N ASN A 256 -6.14 21.51 -15.95
CA ASN A 256 -6.70 22.37 -14.91
C ASN A 256 -8.20 22.17 -14.68
N ASP A 257 -8.83 21.27 -15.45
CA ASP A 257 -10.26 20.96 -15.37
C ASP A 257 -10.46 19.48 -15.07
N ILE A 258 -11.02 19.18 -13.89
CA ILE A 258 -11.29 17.82 -13.42
C ILE A 258 -12.27 17.11 -14.37
N ASN A 259 -13.18 17.85 -15.02
CA ASN A 259 -14.15 17.25 -15.94
C ASN A 259 -13.51 16.72 -17.23
N LYS A 260 -12.27 17.13 -17.52
CA LYS A 260 -11.50 16.69 -18.70
C LYS A 260 -10.54 15.54 -18.40
N LEU A 261 -10.53 15.01 -17.17
CA LEU A 261 -9.61 13.92 -16.80
C LEU A 261 -9.75 12.68 -17.69
N ASN A 262 -10.98 12.23 -17.91
CA ASN A 262 -11.24 11.05 -18.75
C ASN A 262 -10.82 11.28 -20.20
N GLU A 263 -11.15 12.46 -20.75
CA GLU A 263 -10.74 12.87 -22.10
C GLU A 263 -9.21 12.87 -22.25
N TYR A 264 -8.50 13.42 -21.26
CA TYR A 264 -7.04 13.45 -21.26
C TYR A 264 -6.42 12.04 -21.24
N VAL A 265 -6.94 11.13 -20.42
CA VAL A 265 -6.46 9.73 -20.39
C VAL A 265 -6.76 9.01 -21.71
N ASP A 266 -7.94 9.24 -22.31
CA ASP A 266 -8.29 8.68 -23.62
C ASP A 266 -7.34 9.19 -24.73
N GLU A 267 -6.95 10.47 -24.68
CA GLU A 267 -5.95 11.03 -25.59
C GLU A 267 -4.57 10.39 -25.42
N LEU A 268 -4.11 10.19 -24.19
CA LEU A 268 -2.84 9.49 -23.92
C LEU A 268 -2.86 8.08 -24.51
N ARG A 269 -3.94 7.33 -24.33
CA ARG A 269 -4.08 5.98 -24.89
C ARG A 269 -4.05 5.98 -26.42
N LYS A 270 -4.76 6.92 -27.06
CA LYS A 270 -4.71 7.09 -28.53
C LYS A 270 -3.29 7.40 -29.01
N LYS A 271 -2.56 8.29 -28.32
CA LYS A 271 -1.16 8.61 -28.65
C LYS A 271 -0.23 7.42 -28.47
N PHE A 272 -0.44 6.61 -27.43
CA PHE A 272 0.32 5.39 -27.21
C PHE A 272 0.10 4.38 -28.35
N ILE A 273 -1.15 4.11 -28.73
CA ILE A 273 -1.49 3.22 -29.86
C ILE A 273 -0.82 3.71 -31.16
N LEU A 274 -0.86 5.02 -31.44
CA LEU A 274 -0.19 5.59 -32.61
C LEU A 274 1.34 5.42 -32.56
N SER A 275 1.93 5.44 -31.37
CA SER A 275 3.38 5.29 -31.16
C SER A 275 3.83 3.84 -31.39
N THR A 276 3.04 2.87 -30.94
CA THR A 276 3.34 1.43 -31.16
C THR A 276 3.15 1.00 -32.60
N HIS A 277 2.21 1.61 -33.33
CA HIS A 277 1.99 1.31 -34.76
C HIS A 277 3.03 1.93 -35.70
N ARG A 278 3.84 2.89 -35.21
CA ARG A 278 4.92 3.54 -35.98
C ARG A 278 6.29 2.90 -35.78
N SER A 279 6.45 1.99 -34.82
CA SER A 279 7.68 1.21 -34.64
C SER A 279 7.72 0.08 -35.68
N PRO A 280 8.64 0.08 -36.66
CA PRO A 280 8.80 -1.08 -37.54
C PRO A 280 9.27 -2.25 -36.70
N GLN A 281 8.65 -3.42 -36.87
CA GLN A 281 9.15 -4.69 -36.35
C GLN A 281 10.65 -4.80 -36.69
N ARG A 282 11.50 -4.83 -35.67
CA ARG A 282 12.93 -5.17 -35.79
C ARG A 282 13.16 -6.58 -35.29
#